data_AF-I4BZX2-F1
#
_entry.id   AF-I4BZX2-F1
#
_cell.length_a   1.000
_cell.length_b   1.000
_cell.length_c   1.000
_cell.angle_alpha   90.00
_cell.angle_beta   90.00
_cell.angle_gamma   90.00
#
_symmetry.space_group_name_H-M   'P 1'
#
loop_
_entity.id
_entity.type
_entity.pdbx_description
1 polymer ?
#
loop_
_entity_poly.entity_id
_entity_poly.type
_entity_poly.pdbx_seq_one_letter_code
_entity_poly.pdbx_strand_id
1 'polypeptide(L)'
;MTRDVSQEIMLYIEAGLTDVALSDKFKQSYEELQSTLSELVDGGILEPAPTLPVAPRKRTIKAQNLVADIKSGVSSGELMTMHGLSQNMLRNALKKLIQANKLYPSELSNELCGYLRSSPPERTREQTRFCLDFELHLSLKGSTESCGTILDISEKGLGVKGYTTRVSDVVSFEISHEDFIEIAPFSFEAECRWTKTEADPRDSLSGFRITAISDKDAEELRKLIQLLTL
;
A
#
# COMPACT_ATOMS: atom_id res chain seq x y z
N MET A 1 -33.06 33.60 -36.90
CA MET A 1 -31.87 32.73 -36.87
C MET A 1 -31.55 32.44 -35.41
N THR A 2 -32.04 31.33 -34.88
CA THR A 2 -31.61 30.80 -33.58
C THR A 2 -30.24 30.17 -33.79
N ARG A 3 -29.20 30.71 -33.13
CA ARG A 3 -27.92 30.01 -33.06
C ARG A 3 -28.15 28.68 -32.35
N ASP A 4 -27.57 27.62 -32.90
CA ASP A 4 -27.60 26.29 -32.31
C ASP A 4 -26.86 26.34 -30.96
N VAL A 5 -27.56 26.02 -29.88
CA VAL A 5 -27.04 26.06 -28.50
C VAL A 5 -25.78 25.21 -28.38
N SER A 6 -25.70 24.14 -29.16
CA SER A 6 -24.54 23.23 -29.23
C SER A 6 -23.26 23.94 -29.67
N GLN A 7 -23.35 24.83 -30.67
CA GLN A 7 -22.18 25.59 -31.17
C GLN A 7 -21.70 26.62 -30.13
N GLU A 8 -22.63 27.17 -29.36
CA GLU A 8 -22.30 28.15 -28.34
C GLU A 8 -21.66 27.48 -27.10
N ILE A 9 -22.13 26.29 -26.71
CA ILE A 9 -21.51 25.46 -25.65
C ILE A 9 -20.05 25.13 -26.01
N MET A 10 -19.78 24.74 -27.26
CA MET A 10 -18.43 24.42 -27.74
C MET A 10 -17.43 25.56 -27.55
N LEU A 11 -17.81 26.78 -27.92
CA LEU A 11 -16.95 27.97 -27.77
C LEU A 11 -16.56 28.22 -26.31
N TYR A 12 -17.45 27.92 -25.36
CA TYR A 12 -17.16 28.09 -23.95
C TYR A 12 -16.32 26.95 -23.36
N ILE A 13 -16.45 25.73 -23.87
CA ILE A 13 -15.57 24.61 -23.52
C ILE A 13 -14.14 24.89 -24.00
N GLU A 14 -13.98 25.37 -25.24
CA GLU A 14 -12.68 25.76 -25.79
C GLU A 14 -12.04 26.93 -25.00
N ALA A 15 -12.88 27.81 -24.42
CA ALA A 15 -12.45 28.87 -23.53
C ALA A 15 -12.13 28.39 -22.09
N GLY A 16 -12.26 27.09 -21.80
CA GLY A 16 -11.93 26.48 -20.50
C GLY A 16 -12.97 26.71 -19.40
N LEU A 17 -14.24 26.95 -19.74
CA LEU A 17 -15.30 27.03 -18.73
C LEU A 17 -15.60 25.66 -18.12
N THR A 18 -15.87 25.65 -16.82
CA THR A 18 -16.28 24.44 -16.10
C THR A 18 -17.77 24.15 -16.30
N ASP A 19 -18.19 22.90 -16.12
CA ASP A 19 -19.59 22.45 -16.22
C ASP A 19 -20.54 23.29 -15.36
N VAL A 20 -20.08 23.77 -14.20
CA VAL A 20 -20.86 24.62 -13.30
C VAL A 20 -21.13 25.99 -13.93
N ALA A 21 -20.11 26.58 -14.56
CA ALA A 21 -20.23 27.87 -15.24
C ALA A 21 -21.10 27.75 -16.52
N LEU A 22 -21.05 26.61 -17.21
CA LEU A 22 -21.91 26.31 -18.35
C LEU A 22 -23.37 26.17 -17.92
N SER A 23 -23.66 25.39 -16.88
CA SER A 23 -25.02 25.19 -16.37
C SER A 23 -25.68 26.50 -15.96
N ASP A 24 -24.96 27.37 -15.24
CA ASP A 24 -25.45 28.69 -14.84
C ASP A 24 -25.71 29.62 -16.05
N LYS A 25 -24.80 29.59 -17.04
CA LYS A 25 -24.88 30.43 -18.24
C LYS A 25 -26.06 30.07 -19.15
N PHE A 26 -26.27 28.78 -19.39
CA PHE A 26 -27.35 28.30 -20.24
C PHE A 26 -28.67 28.12 -19.49
N LYS A 27 -28.68 28.35 -18.17
CA LYS A 27 -29.83 28.14 -17.28
C LYS A 27 -30.43 26.74 -17.42
N GLN A 28 -29.56 25.75 -17.68
CA GLN A 28 -29.93 24.35 -17.80
C GLN A 28 -29.57 23.62 -16.51
N SER A 29 -30.37 22.63 -16.16
CA SER A 29 -30.00 21.71 -15.09
C SER A 29 -28.73 20.94 -15.47
N TYR A 30 -28.02 20.43 -14.46
CA TYR A 30 -26.81 19.63 -14.69
C TYR A 30 -27.12 18.39 -15.55
N GLU A 31 -28.29 17.77 -15.38
CA GLU A 31 -28.70 16.59 -16.15
C GLU A 31 -28.95 16.92 -17.62
N GLU A 32 -29.61 18.03 -17.93
CA GLU A 32 -29.85 18.50 -19.31
C GLU A 32 -28.53 18.88 -20.00
N LEU A 33 -27.61 19.51 -19.26
CA LEU A 33 -26.28 19.83 -19.77
C LEU A 33 -25.48 18.55 -20.08
N GLN A 34 -25.50 17.54 -19.19
CA GLN A 34 -24.83 16.26 -19.42
C GLN A 34 -25.43 15.50 -20.60
N SER A 35 -26.76 15.53 -20.78
CA SER A 35 -27.42 14.94 -21.94
C SER A 35 -26.95 15.59 -23.24
N THR A 36 -26.88 16.93 -23.27
CA THR A 36 -26.43 17.69 -24.45
C THR A 36 -24.95 17.41 -24.76
N LEU A 37 -24.10 17.32 -23.73
CA LEU A 37 -22.69 16.96 -23.91
C LEU A 37 -22.52 15.52 -24.43
N SER A 38 -23.36 14.58 -23.96
CA SER A 38 -23.36 13.20 -24.46
C SER A 38 -23.73 13.15 -25.93
N GLU A 39 -24.76 13.89 -26.36
CA GLU A 39 -25.16 13.96 -27.77
C GLU A 39 -24.03 14.51 -28.66
N LEU A 40 -23.24 15.47 -28.16
CA LEU A 40 -22.09 16.03 -28.88
C LEU A 40 -20.92 15.05 -28.99
N VAL A 41 -20.69 14.23 -27.96
CA VAL A 41 -19.69 13.15 -27.99
C VAL A 41 -20.13 12.05 -28.94
N ASP A 42 -21.40 11.63 -28.89
CA ASP A 42 -21.97 10.61 -29.78
C ASP A 42 -21.98 11.07 -31.24
N GLY A 43 -22.17 12.37 -31.48
CA GLY A 43 -22.07 12.99 -32.80
C GLY A 43 -20.63 13.16 -33.32
N GLY A 44 -19.60 12.79 -32.53
CA GLY A 44 -18.20 12.94 -32.89
C GLY A 44 -17.71 14.39 -32.95
N ILE A 45 -18.45 15.32 -32.33
CA ILE A 45 -18.11 16.74 -32.28
C ILE A 45 -17.15 17.02 -31.12
N LEU A 46 -17.30 16.28 -30.02
CA LEU A 46 -16.39 16.30 -28.88
C LEU A 46 -15.63 14.98 -28.77
N GLU A 47 -14.32 15.06 -28.52
CA GLU A 47 -13.61 13.89 -28.04
C GLU A 47 -14.05 13.60 -26.60
N PRO A 48 -14.33 12.32 -26.25
CA PRO A 48 -14.65 11.97 -24.88
C PRO A 48 -13.50 12.42 -23.99
N ALA A 49 -13.78 13.29 -23.02
CA ALA A 49 -12.78 13.71 -22.07
C ALA A 49 -12.08 12.47 -21.49
N PRO A 50 -10.74 12.46 -21.37
CA PRO A 50 -10.06 11.36 -20.71
C PRO A 50 -10.72 11.22 -19.36
N THR A 51 -11.41 10.10 -19.13
CA THR A 51 -12.13 9.85 -17.88
C THR A 51 -11.11 9.92 -16.76
N LEU A 52 -10.98 11.10 -16.16
CA LEU A 52 -10.19 11.25 -14.96
C LEU A 52 -10.87 10.33 -13.94
N PRO A 53 -10.12 9.42 -13.31
CA PRO A 53 -10.70 8.47 -12.38
C PRO A 53 -11.46 9.27 -11.32
N VAL A 54 -12.80 9.23 -11.40
CA VAL A 54 -13.66 9.91 -10.42
C VAL A 54 -13.33 9.26 -9.09
N ALA A 55 -12.70 10.03 -8.21
CA ALA A 55 -12.24 9.50 -6.93
C ALA A 55 -13.44 8.85 -6.22
N PRO A 56 -13.37 7.57 -5.85
CA PRO A 56 -14.51 6.86 -5.29
C PRO A 56 -14.96 7.59 -4.02
N ARG A 57 -16.27 7.93 -3.97
CA ARG A 57 -16.86 8.55 -2.78
C ARG A 57 -16.59 7.63 -1.57
N LYS A 58 -15.99 8.20 -0.52
CA LYS A 58 -15.69 7.46 0.71
C LYS A 58 -16.99 6.93 1.31
N ARG A 59 -17.19 5.61 1.27
CA ARG A 59 -18.32 4.95 1.94
C ARG A 59 -18.07 4.98 3.45
N THR A 60 -19.04 5.46 4.22
CA THR A 60 -18.99 5.46 5.68
C THR A 60 -19.85 4.32 6.21
N ILE A 61 -19.24 3.39 6.95
CA ILE A 61 -19.94 2.28 7.60
C ILE A 61 -20.05 2.57 9.08
N LYS A 62 -21.25 2.38 9.66
CA LYS A 62 -21.46 2.53 11.10
C LYS A 62 -20.79 1.36 11.82
N ALA A 63 -19.82 1.68 12.68
CA ALA A 63 -19.07 0.70 13.45
C ALA A 63 -19.96 -0.27 14.26
N GLN A 64 -21.09 0.23 14.78
CA GLN A 64 -22.05 -0.55 15.58
C GLN A 64 -22.69 -1.68 14.78
N ASN A 65 -23.03 -1.44 13.51
CA ASN A 65 -23.64 -2.48 12.65
C ASN A 65 -22.63 -3.60 12.41
N LEU A 66 -21.39 -3.25 12.08
CA LEU A 66 -20.32 -4.22 11.85
C LEU A 66 -20.04 -5.06 13.11
N VAL A 67 -20.04 -4.46 14.30
CA VAL A 67 -19.88 -5.18 15.58
C VAL A 67 -21.06 -6.11 15.84
N ALA A 68 -22.30 -5.67 15.59
CA ALA A 68 -23.48 -6.50 15.78
C ALA A 68 -23.45 -7.75 14.90
N ASP A 69 -23.08 -7.60 13.62
CA ASP A 69 -22.98 -8.71 12.66
C ASP A 69 -21.84 -9.67 13.03
N ILE A 70 -20.71 -9.17 13.54
CA ILE A 70 -19.62 -10.03 14.04
C ILE A 70 -20.08 -10.85 15.23
N LYS A 71 -20.77 -10.23 16.20
CA LYS A 71 -21.25 -10.90 17.42
C LYS A 71 -22.37 -11.89 17.15
N SER A 72 -23.12 -11.75 16.06
CA SER A 72 -24.11 -12.74 15.62
C SER A 72 -23.48 -13.93 14.87
N GLY A 73 -22.16 -13.93 14.67
CA GLY A 73 -21.43 -15.03 14.05
C GLY A 73 -21.38 -15.01 12.52
N VAL A 74 -21.65 -13.86 11.89
CA VAL A 74 -21.57 -13.71 10.43
C VAL A 74 -20.15 -13.96 9.93
N SER A 75 -20.02 -14.71 8.84
CA SER A 75 -18.71 -15.08 8.27
C SER A 75 -18.00 -13.88 7.62
N SER A 76 -16.69 -13.99 7.39
CA SER A 76 -15.93 -12.88 6.82
C SER A 76 -16.39 -12.52 5.39
N GLY A 77 -16.75 -13.52 4.58
CA GLY A 77 -17.26 -13.33 3.22
C GLY A 77 -18.63 -12.65 3.16
N GLU A 78 -19.51 -12.99 4.11
CA GLU A 78 -20.81 -12.33 4.25
C GLU A 78 -20.67 -10.89 4.71
N LEU A 79 -19.81 -10.62 5.71
CA LEU A 79 -19.50 -9.25 6.16
C LEU A 79 -18.96 -8.39 5.01
N MET A 80 -18.09 -8.94 4.17
CA MET A 80 -17.56 -8.26 2.99
C MET A 80 -18.67 -7.89 2.00
N THR A 81 -19.57 -8.84 1.71
CA THR A 81 -20.69 -8.64 0.81
C THR A 81 -21.69 -7.62 1.37
N MET A 82 -22.12 -7.79 2.62
CA MET A 82 -23.13 -6.94 3.27
C MET A 82 -22.68 -5.48 3.40
N HIS A 83 -21.41 -5.25 3.73
CA HIS A 83 -20.87 -3.91 3.97
C HIS A 83 -20.11 -3.35 2.75
N GLY A 84 -20.03 -4.09 1.64
CA GLY A 84 -19.26 -3.71 0.46
C GLY A 84 -17.78 -3.47 0.77
N LEU A 85 -17.21 -4.29 1.66
CA LEU A 85 -15.83 -4.20 2.12
C LEU A 85 -14.95 -5.11 1.26
N SER A 86 -13.78 -4.60 0.86
CA SER A 86 -12.69 -5.50 0.45
C SER A 86 -12.08 -6.19 1.68
N GLN A 87 -11.36 -7.29 1.47
CA GLN A 87 -10.63 -8.00 2.52
C GLN A 87 -9.72 -7.07 3.34
N ASN A 88 -9.02 -6.16 2.69
CA ASN A 88 -8.16 -5.19 3.36
C ASN A 88 -8.96 -4.17 4.18
N MET A 89 -10.10 -3.72 3.66
CA MET A 89 -10.97 -2.81 4.40
C MET A 89 -11.57 -3.49 5.63
N LEU A 90 -12.02 -4.75 5.51
CA LEU A 90 -12.51 -5.53 6.65
C LEU A 90 -11.43 -5.71 7.71
N ARG A 91 -10.21 -6.11 7.33
CA ARG A 91 -9.09 -6.24 8.28
C ARG A 91 -8.81 -4.92 9.01
N ASN A 92 -8.76 -3.81 8.28
CA ASN A 92 -8.52 -2.50 8.87
C ASN A 92 -9.67 -2.08 9.79
N ALA A 93 -10.91 -2.38 9.43
CA ALA A 93 -12.08 -2.14 10.27
C ALA A 93 -11.98 -2.94 11.58
N LEU A 94 -11.66 -4.25 11.51
CA LEU A 94 -11.48 -5.09 12.70
C LEU A 94 -10.36 -4.58 13.60
N LYS A 95 -9.19 -4.21 13.05
CA LYS A 95 -8.09 -3.61 13.82
C LYS A 95 -8.53 -2.34 14.56
N LYS A 96 -9.26 -1.45 13.87
CA LYS A 96 -9.77 -0.20 14.47
C LYS A 96 -10.82 -0.47 15.55
N LEU A 97 -11.68 -1.47 15.38
CA LEU A 97 -12.68 -1.85 16.38
C LEU A 97 -12.04 -2.41 17.65
N ILE A 98 -10.99 -3.22 17.51
CA ILE A 98 -10.21 -3.74 18.65
C ILE A 98 -9.48 -2.61 19.36
N GLN A 99 -8.78 -1.74 18.62
CA GLN A 99 -8.09 -0.58 19.20
C GLN A 99 -9.03 0.37 19.94
N ALA A 100 -10.26 0.52 19.45
CA ALA A 100 -11.30 1.33 20.09
C ALA A 100 -12.03 0.59 21.24
N ASN A 101 -11.58 -0.61 21.63
CA ASN A 101 -12.22 -1.47 22.64
C ASN A 101 -13.72 -1.71 22.38
N LYS A 102 -14.13 -1.75 21.10
CA LYS A 102 -15.51 -2.06 20.69
C LYS A 102 -15.71 -3.56 20.42
N LEU A 103 -14.61 -4.29 20.29
CA LEU A 103 -14.59 -5.71 20.01
C LEU A 103 -13.36 -6.32 20.70
N TYR A 104 -13.54 -7.42 21.42
CA TYR A 104 -12.42 -8.14 22.02
C TYR A 104 -11.95 -9.27 21.09
N PRO A 105 -10.64 -9.59 21.05
CA PRO A 105 -10.12 -10.69 20.22
C PRO A 105 -10.80 -12.04 20.51
N SER A 106 -11.25 -12.26 21.75
CA SER A 106 -11.99 -13.46 22.14
C SER A 106 -13.41 -13.54 21.58
N GLU A 107 -13.97 -12.43 21.09
CA GLU A 107 -15.29 -12.38 20.44
C GLU A 107 -15.21 -12.67 18.94
N LEU A 108 -14.01 -12.86 18.39
CA LEU A 108 -13.80 -13.18 16.98
C LEU A 108 -13.84 -14.68 16.73
N SER A 109 -14.48 -15.09 15.64
CA SER A 109 -14.35 -16.44 15.14
C SER A 109 -12.89 -16.77 14.77
N ASN A 110 -12.52 -18.05 14.80
CA ASN A 110 -11.19 -18.50 14.39
C ASN A 110 -10.83 -18.04 12.96
N GLU A 111 -11.83 -17.96 12.08
CA GLU A 111 -11.69 -17.43 10.72
C GLU A 111 -11.28 -15.95 10.71
N LEU A 112 -12.00 -15.10 11.47
CA LEU A 112 -11.69 -13.67 11.56
C LEU A 112 -10.36 -13.41 12.27
N CYS A 113 -10.01 -14.25 13.25
CA CYS A 113 -8.68 -14.26 13.87
C CYS A 113 -7.57 -14.56 12.84
N GLY A 114 -7.77 -15.55 11.97
CA GLY A 114 -6.86 -15.84 10.85
C GLY A 114 -6.75 -14.67 9.87
N TYR A 115 -7.83 -13.93 9.67
CA TYR A 115 -7.86 -12.73 8.82
C TYR A 115 -7.06 -11.54 9.39
N LEU A 116 -7.05 -11.37 10.71
CA LEU A 116 -6.24 -10.35 11.38
C LEU A 116 -4.75 -10.69 11.36
N ARG A 117 -4.42 -11.98 11.44
CA ARG A 117 -3.05 -12.50 11.45
C ARG A 117 -2.44 -12.65 10.06
N SER A 118 -3.26 -12.99 9.06
CA SER A 118 -2.82 -12.97 7.67
C SER A 118 -2.49 -11.54 7.30
N SER A 119 -1.27 -11.31 6.82
CA SER A 119 -0.96 -10.14 6.02
C SER A 119 -1.95 -10.07 4.83
N PRO A 120 -2.17 -8.89 4.22
CA PRO A 120 -2.80 -8.84 2.89
C PRO A 120 -2.18 -9.91 1.99
N PRO A 121 -2.89 -10.44 0.99
CA PRO A 121 -2.21 -11.05 -0.14
C PRO A 121 -1.34 -9.94 -0.76
N GLU A 122 -0.15 -9.77 -0.18
CA GLU A 122 0.97 -9.15 -0.82
C GLU A 122 1.05 -9.85 -2.16
N ARG A 123 1.10 -9.07 -3.24
CA ARG A 123 1.48 -9.55 -4.57
C ARG A 123 2.45 -10.69 -4.35
N THR A 124 1.99 -11.91 -4.63
CA THR A 124 2.52 -13.17 -4.07
C THR A 124 4.03 -13.07 -4.02
N ARG A 125 4.57 -12.82 -2.82
CA ARG A 125 6.00 -12.72 -2.65
C ARG A 125 6.55 -14.07 -3.09
N GLU A 126 7.40 -14.07 -4.11
CA GLU A 126 7.96 -15.30 -4.69
C GLU A 126 8.86 -16.05 -3.69
N GLN A 127 9.26 -15.38 -2.59
CA GLN A 127 10.17 -15.93 -1.60
C GLN A 127 9.68 -15.70 -0.18
N THR A 128 9.84 -16.75 0.63
CA THR A 128 9.69 -16.71 2.08
C THR A 128 10.72 -15.75 2.67
N ARG A 129 10.25 -14.87 3.57
CA ARG A 129 11.12 -13.99 4.36
C ARG A 129 11.15 -14.49 5.80
N PHE A 130 12.32 -14.45 6.40
CA PHE A 130 12.56 -14.85 7.79
C PHE A 130 12.60 -13.59 8.64
N CYS A 131 11.71 -13.49 9.62
CA CYS A 131 11.73 -12.41 10.60
C CYS A 131 12.79 -12.73 11.67
N LEU A 132 13.54 -11.72 12.10
CA LEU A 132 14.53 -11.88 13.16
C LEU A 132 13.87 -11.60 14.51
N ASP A 133 14.14 -12.43 15.51
CA ASP A 133 13.74 -12.26 16.91
C ASP A 133 14.85 -11.60 17.76
N PHE A 134 15.96 -11.22 17.14
CA PHE A 134 17.06 -10.44 17.70
C PHE A 134 17.41 -9.23 16.81
N GLU A 135 18.16 -8.27 17.36
CA GLU A 135 18.62 -7.10 16.62
C GLU A 135 19.86 -7.45 15.80
N LEU A 136 19.72 -7.49 14.47
CA LEU A 136 20.86 -7.59 13.56
C LEU A 136 21.13 -6.23 12.95
N HIS A 137 22.27 -5.64 13.33
CA HIS A 137 22.69 -4.33 12.84
C HIS A 137 23.18 -4.40 11.39
N LEU A 138 22.83 -3.37 10.63
CA LEU A 138 23.28 -3.12 9.27
C LEU A 138 24.21 -1.91 9.29
N SER A 139 25.34 -1.98 8.58
CA SER A 139 26.23 -0.84 8.35
C SER A 139 26.38 -0.58 6.85
N LEU A 140 26.79 0.64 6.51
CA LEU A 140 27.25 0.92 5.14
C LEU A 140 28.65 0.31 4.95
N LYS A 141 28.92 -0.23 3.77
CA LYS A 141 30.23 -0.83 3.46
C LYS A 141 31.35 0.19 3.71
N GLY A 142 32.29 -0.17 4.60
CA GLY A 142 33.40 0.70 5.01
C GLY A 142 33.09 1.69 6.13
N SER A 143 31.87 1.66 6.68
CA SER A 143 31.49 2.41 7.89
C SER A 143 31.42 1.47 9.08
N THR A 144 31.91 1.93 10.24
CA THR A 144 31.71 1.24 11.52
C THR A 144 30.40 1.65 12.22
N GLU A 145 29.73 2.69 11.73
CA GLU A 145 28.46 3.14 12.28
C GLU A 145 27.30 2.30 11.73
N SER A 146 26.46 1.80 12.63
CA SER A 146 25.20 1.14 12.27
C SER A 146 24.25 2.16 11.65
N CYS A 147 23.70 1.83 10.48
CA CYS A 147 22.74 2.66 9.75
C CYS A 147 21.30 2.17 9.89
N GLY A 148 21.07 0.98 10.46
CA GLY A 148 19.74 0.44 10.72
C GLY A 148 19.76 -0.97 11.30
N THR A 149 18.56 -1.50 11.55
CA THR A 149 18.34 -2.86 12.07
C THR A 149 17.53 -3.68 11.07
N ILE A 150 17.93 -4.91 10.80
CA ILE A 150 17.23 -5.82 9.90
C ILE A 150 15.99 -6.38 10.62
N LEU A 151 14.82 -6.24 9.99
CA LEU A 151 13.54 -6.78 10.49
C LEU A 151 13.22 -8.15 9.90
N ASP A 152 13.46 -8.29 8.59
CA ASP A 152 13.24 -9.50 7.85
C ASP A 152 14.29 -9.66 6.76
N ILE A 153 14.63 -10.90 6.42
CA ILE A 153 15.64 -11.22 5.42
C ILE A 153 15.24 -12.41 4.55
N SER A 154 15.72 -12.41 3.31
CA SER A 154 15.61 -13.48 2.32
C SER A 154 16.83 -13.41 1.40
N GLU A 155 17.03 -14.42 0.56
CA GLU A 155 18.16 -14.43 -0.38
C GLU A 155 18.12 -13.28 -1.40
N LYS A 156 16.95 -12.68 -1.68
CA LYS A 156 16.81 -11.59 -2.67
C LYS A 156 16.53 -10.22 -2.05
N GLY A 157 16.43 -10.11 -0.73
CA GLY A 157 16.04 -8.82 -0.13
C GLY A 157 15.83 -8.86 1.36
N LEU A 158 15.67 -7.67 1.93
CA LEU A 158 15.55 -7.44 3.36
C LEU A 158 14.64 -6.27 3.67
N GLY A 159 14.05 -6.28 4.86
CA GLY A 159 13.37 -5.14 5.48
C GLY A 159 14.28 -4.52 6.54
N VAL A 160 14.41 -3.20 6.54
CA VAL A 160 15.31 -2.46 7.44
C VAL A 160 14.52 -1.38 8.19
N LYS A 161 14.75 -1.29 9.50
CA LYS A 161 14.26 -0.22 10.39
C LYS A 161 15.39 0.78 10.65
N GLY A 162 15.04 2.07 10.74
CA GLY A 162 15.96 3.14 11.12
C GLY A 162 16.86 3.63 9.99
N TYR A 163 16.73 3.06 8.78
CA TYR A 163 17.44 3.51 7.59
C TYR A 163 16.47 4.10 6.57
N THR A 164 16.68 5.35 6.19
CA THR A 164 15.85 6.07 5.21
C THR A 164 16.69 6.45 4.00
N THR A 165 16.22 6.06 2.82
CA THR A 165 16.81 6.45 1.53
C THR A 165 15.72 6.63 0.48
N ARG A 166 16.05 7.09 -0.72
CA ARG A 166 15.05 7.25 -1.79
C ARG A 166 14.79 5.93 -2.48
N VAL A 167 13.57 5.75 -2.97
CA VAL A 167 13.22 4.58 -3.78
C VAL A 167 14.09 4.59 -5.04
N SER A 168 14.64 3.44 -5.38
CA SER A 168 15.63 3.17 -6.45
C SER A 168 17.08 3.52 -6.14
N ASP A 169 17.38 4.10 -4.98
CA ASP A 169 18.78 4.28 -4.56
C ASP A 169 19.43 2.91 -4.34
N VAL A 170 20.64 2.72 -4.88
CA VAL A 170 21.47 1.53 -4.67
C VAL A 170 22.47 1.82 -3.56
N VAL A 171 22.50 0.95 -2.56
CA VAL A 171 23.32 1.11 -1.36
C VAL A 171 24.16 -0.14 -1.15
N SER A 172 25.45 0.04 -0.85
CA SER A 172 26.33 -1.06 -0.45
C SER A 172 26.28 -1.24 1.07
N PHE A 173 25.73 -2.37 1.49
CA PHE A 173 25.62 -2.74 2.90
C PHE A 173 26.69 -3.76 3.30
N GLU A 174 26.98 -3.79 4.60
CA GLU A 174 27.76 -4.81 5.27
C GLU A 174 27.00 -5.27 6.51
N ILE A 175 26.97 -6.59 6.70
CA ILE A 175 26.45 -7.22 7.91
C ILE A 175 27.66 -7.75 8.65
N SER A 176 27.89 -7.18 9.84
CA SER A 176 28.88 -7.66 10.79
C SER A 176 28.15 -7.99 12.08
N HIS A 177 28.43 -9.15 12.63
CA HIS A 177 27.85 -9.60 13.88
C HIS A 177 28.96 -10.14 14.75
N GLU A 178 28.95 -9.76 16.02
CA GLU A 178 29.94 -10.25 16.99
C GLU A 178 29.47 -11.57 17.62
N ASP A 179 28.16 -11.83 17.61
CA ASP A 179 27.55 -12.92 18.35
C ASP A 179 27.49 -14.26 17.59
N PHE A 180 27.49 -14.26 16.25
CA PHE A 180 27.50 -15.49 15.42
C PHE A 180 28.92 -15.88 14.99
N ILE A 181 29.59 -16.67 15.82
CA ILE A 181 30.98 -17.14 15.60
C ILE A 181 31.16 -17.86 14.25
N GLU A 182 30.09 -18.45 13.69
CA GLU A 182 30.15 -19.30 12.49
C GLU A 182 29.92 -18.56 11.16
N ILE A 183 29.50 -17.29 11.21
CA ILE A 183 29.22 -16.51 10.02
C ILE A 183 30.30 -15.44 9.90
N ALA A 184 30.95 -15.35 8.75
CA ALA A 184 31.90 -14.27 8.50
C ALA A 184 31.14 -12.99 8.13
N PRO A 185 31.68 -11.78 8.42
CA PRO A 185 31.12 -10.54 7.89
C PRO A 185 31.02 -10.61 6.36
N PHE A 186 29.91 -10.11 5.81
CA PHE A 186 29.64 -10.18 4.39
C PHE A 186 28.98 -8.90 3.87
N SER A 187 29.18 -8.61 2.58
CA SER A 187 28.70 -7.38 1.95
C SER A 187 27.85 -7.63 0.71
N PHE A 188 26.95 -6.71 0.40
CA PHE A 188 26.10 -6.78 -0.80
C PHE A 188 25.62 -5.39 -1.22
N GLU A 189 25.22 -5.26 -2.48
CA GLU A 189 24.50 -4.10 -2.98
C GLU A 189 23.00 -4.37 -2.99
N ALA A 190 22.21 -3.39 -2.57
CA ALA A 190 20.77 -3.49 -2.61
C ALA A 190 20.10 -2.18 -3.04
N GLU A 191 19.03 -2.32 -3.81
CA GLU A 191 18.18 -1.22 -4.28
C GLU A 191 16.98 -1.05 -3.36
N CYS A 192 16.73 0.19 -2.91
CA CYS A 192 15.53 0.52 -2.16
C CYS A 192 14.28 0.40 -3.03
N ARG A 193 13.31 -0.43 -2.63
CA ARG A 193 12.07 -0.67 -3.38
C ARG A 193 10.88 0.11 -2.83
N TRP A 194 10.90 0.42 -1.54
CA TRP A 194 9.90 1.24 -0.89
C TRP A 194 10.46 1.80 0.42
N THR A 195 9.94 2.96 0.81
CA THR A 195 10.23 3.61 2.07
C THR A 195 8.90 4.00 2.72
N LYS A 196 8.78 3.80 4.02
CA LYS A 196 7.68 4.28 4.86
C LYS A 196 8.28 5.15 5.94
N THR A 197 8.10 6.46 5.77
CA THR A 197 8.56 7.45 6.74
C THR A 197 7.56 7.54 7.89
N GLU A 198 8.07 7.46 9.11
CA GLU A 198 7.31 7.67 10.36
C GLU A 198 7.69 9.03 10.98
N ALA A 199 6.99 9.44 12.04
CA ALA A 199 7.27 10.69 12.73
C ALA A 199 8.67 10.71 13.38
N ASP A 200 9.11 9.57 13.92
CA ASP A 200 10.50 9.37 14.37
C ASP A 200 11.32 8.74 13.22
N PRO A 201 12.43 9.35 12.78
CA PRO A 201 13.33 8.75 11.80
C PRO A 201 13.81 7.34 12.17
N ARG A 202 13.95 7.03 13.47
CA ARG A 202 14.35 5.71 13.97
C ARG A 202 13.30 4.63 13.73
N ASP A 203 12.04 5.03 13.56
CA ASP A 203 10.93 4.13 13.27
C ASP A 203 10.62 4.02 11.76
N SER A 204 11.36 4.74 10.92
CA SER A 204 11.19 4.63 9.47
C SER A 204 11.58 3.24 8.98
N LEU A 205 10.82 2.75 8.00
CA LEU A 205 10.97 1.41 7.44
C LEU A 205 11.33 1.50 5.96
N SER A 206 12.28 0.69 5.52
CA SER A 206 12.68 0.61 4.11
C SER A 206 12.81 -0.85 3.70
N GLY A 207 12.34 -1.18 2.50
CA GLY A 207 12.49 -2.51 1.92
C GLY A 207 13.49 -2.50 0.78
N PHE A 208 14.45 -3.41 0.82
CA PHE A 208 15.54 -3.52 -0.13
C PHE A 208 15.48 -4.81 -0.94
N ARG A 209 15.92 -4.73 -2.19
CA ARG A 209 16.18 -5.88 -3.06
C ARG A 209 17.68 -5.99 -3.27
N ILE A 210 18.27 -7.14 -2.98
CA ILE A 210 19.69 -7.42 -3.24
C ILE A 210 19.88 -7.48 -4.76
N THR A 211 20.78 -6.66 -5.28
CA THR A 211 21.09 -6.55 -6.71
C THR A 211 22.43 -7.18 -7.07
N ALA A 212 23.39 -7.17 -6.14
CA ALA A 212 24.67 -7.83 -6.32
C ALA A 212 25.19 -8.36 -4.98
N ILE A 213 25.72 -9.58 -4.98
CA ILE A 213 26.36 -10.23 -3.84
C ILE A 213 27.40 -11.21 -4.40
N SER A 214 28.58 -11.29 -3.78
CA SER A 214 29.59 -12.27 -4.22
C SER A 214 29.17 -13.69 -3.83
N ASP A 215 29.67 -14.72 -4.52
CA ASP A 215 29.31 -16.11 -4.19
C ASP A 215 29.68 -16.46 -2.73
N LYS A 216 30.84 -15.98 -2.27
CA LYS A 216 31.29 -16.11 -0.89
C LYS A 216 30.34 -15.41 0.08
N ASP A 217 29.97 -14.17 -0.17
CA ASP A 217 29.04 -13.42 0.69
C ASP A 217 27.63 -14.05 0.69
N ALA A 218 27.22 -14.63 -0.44
CA ALA A 218 25.96 -15.34 -0.56
C ALA A 218 25.93 -16.64 0.25
N GLU A 219 27.07 -17.34 0.38
CA GLU A 219 27.19 -18.48 1.29
C GLU A 219 27.01 -18.06 2.75
N GLU A 220 27.61 -16.94 3.18
CA GLU A 220 27.43 -16.41 4.55
C GLU A 220 25.97 -15.97 4.80
N LEU A 221 25.31 -15.33 3.83
CA LEU A 221 23.89 -15.01 3.90
C LEU A 221 23.02 -16.28 4.05
N ARG A 222 23.34 -17.36 3.34
CA ARG A 222 22.60 -18.63 3.47
C ARG A 222 22.80 -19.27 4.83
N LYS A 223 24.00 -19.23 5.40
CA LYS A 223 24.25 -19.69 6.78
C LYS A 223 23.40 -18.91 7.78
N LEU A 224 23.36 -17.57 7.64
CA LEU A 224 22.51 -16.72 8.47
C LEU A 224 21.03 -17.12 8.37
N ILE A 225 20.52 -17.28 7.14
CA ILE A 225 19.13 -17.69 6.92
C ILE A 225 18.86 -19.08 7.52
N GLN A 226 19.79 -20.03 7.40
CA GLN A 226 19.65 -21.37 7.98
C GLN A 226 19.53 -21.32 9.51
N LEU A 227 20.32 -20.46 10.18
CA LEU A 227 20.20 -20.27 11.63
C LEU A 227 18.81 -19.76 12.05
N LEU A 228 18.15 -18.95 11.21
CA LEU A 228 16.80 -18.44 11.46
C LEU A 228 15.68 -19.48 11.22
N THR A 229 16.01 -20.64 10.65
CA THR A 229 15.04 -21.70 10.33
C THR A 229 15.03 -22.88 11.30
N LEU A 230 16.00 -22.94 12.21
CA LEU A 230 16.13 -23.99 13.23
C LEU A 230 15.22 -23.70 14.42
#